data_AF-A0A7S4LA98-F1
#
_entry.id   AF-A0A7S4LA98-F1
#
_cell.length_a   1.000
_cell.length_b   1.000
_cell.length_c   1.000
_cell.angle_alpha   90.00
_cell.angle_beta   90.00
_cell.angle_gamma   90.00
#
_symmetry.space_group_name_H-M   'P 1'
#
loop_
_entity.id
_entity.type
_entity.pdbx_description
1 polymer ?
#
loop_
_entity_poly.entity_id
_entity_poly.type
_entity_poly.pdbx_seq_one_letter_code
_entity_poly.pdbx_strand_id
1 'polypeptide(L)'
;TIEDEYWTTMRTFWWDMSPVALANTLEWLEFGVYITMAPYIQLTFFRGSDVATFAAFAITFVIRPLGGLMFGYVVDRCGRRPALIASLYGMLFATLGQGLAPSIPVFG
;
A
#
# COMPACT_ATOMS: atom_id res chain seq x y z
N THR A 1 -2.22 1.61 -41.66
CA THR A 1 -0.86 2.14 -41.99
C THR A 1 -0.02 2.16 -40.72
N ILE A 2 1.31 2.31 -40.79
CA ILE A 2 2.21 2.31 -39.59
C ILE A 2 1.73 3.33 -38.52
N GLU A 3 1.07 4.41 -38.97
CA GLU A 3 0.46 5.42 -38.11
C GLU A 3 -0.72 4.87 -37.26
N ASP A 4 -1.60 4.04 -37.82
CA ASP A 4 -2.73 3.44 -37.08
C ASP A 4 -2.25 2.48 -35.97
N GLU A 5 -1.18 1.73 -36.24
CA GLU A 5 -0.56 0.81 -35.28
C GLU A 5 0.13 1.56 -34.13
N TYR A 6 0.74 2.72 -34.44
CA TYR A 6 1.32 3.60 -33.43
C TYR A 6 0.26 4.15 -32.48
N TRP A 7 -0.83 4.72 -33.01
CA TRP A 7 -1.88 5.33 -32.17
C TRP A 7 -2.62 4.31 -31.31
N THR A 8 -2.79 3.08 -31.80
CA THR A 8 -3.41 1.99 -31.04
C THR A 8 -2.49 1.49 -29.93
N THR A 9 -1.21 1.28 -30.21
CA THR A 9 -0.19 0.90 -29.21
C THR A 9 0.00 1.97 -28.15
N MET A 10 0.06 3.24 -28.55
CA MET A 10 0.14 4.39 -27.64
C MET A 10 -1.09 4.41 -26.72
N ARG A 11 -2.30 4.23 -27.26
CA ARG A 11 -3.53 4.21 -26.47
C ARG A 11 -3.52 3.09 -25.44
N THR A 12 -3.23 1.85 -25.84
CA THR A 12 -3.20 0.70 -24.91
C THR A 12 -2.11 0.84 -23.86
N PHE A 13 -0.96 1.41 -24.22
CA PHE A 13 0.11 1.74 -23.27
C PHE A 13 -0.36 2.69 -22.15
N TRP A 14 -1.05 3.79 -22.50
CA TRP A 14 -1.59 4.72 -21.50
C TRP A 14 -2.67 4.07 -20.63
N TRP A 15 -3.56 3.25 -21.23
CA TRP A 15 -4.56 2.49 -20.47
C TRP A 15 -3.93 1.52 -19.48
N ASP A 16 -2.86 0.83 -19.86
CA ASP A 16 -2.18 -0.13 -19.00
C ASP A 16 -1.32 0.53 -17.91
N MET A 17 -0.81 1.75 -18.12
CA MET A 17 -0.05 2.50 -17.11
C MET A 17 -0.95 3.22 -16.09
N SER A 18 -2.11 3.70 -16.50
CA SER A 18 -3.01 4.47 -15.62
C SER A 18 -3.34 3.79 -14.27
N PRO A 19 -3.68 2.48 -14.18
CA PRO A 19 -3.95 1.85 -12.88
C PRO A 19 -2.70 1.73 -12.01
N VAL A 20 -1.51 1.56 -12.60
CA VAL A 20 -0.24 1.48 -11.86
C VAL A 20 0.10 2.84 -11.25
N ALA A 21 -0.06 3.91 -12.02
CA ALA A 21 0.16 5.27 -11.53
C ALA A 21 -0.79 5.63 -10.39
N LEU A 22 -2.09 5.30 -10.55
CA LEU A 22 -3.10 5.51 -9.50
C LEU A 22 -2.79 4.73 -8.23
N ALA A 23 -2.41 3.45 -8.35
CA ALA A 23 -2.04 2.63 -7.20
C ALA A 23 -0.84 3.21 -6.44
N ASN A 24 0.20 3.64 -7.17
CA ASN A 24 1.37 4.29 -6.55
C ASN A 24 0.98 5.61 -5.87
N THR A 25 0.18 6.47 -6.51
CA THR A 25 -0.27 7.73 -5.90
C THR A 25 -1.10 7.50 -4.64
N LEU A 26 -1.97 6.50 -4.64
CA LEU A 26 -2.74 6.10 -3.45
C LEU A 26 -1.82 5.65 -2.31
N GLU A 27 -0.76 4.89 -2.61
CA GLU A 27 0.19 4.41 -1.60
C GLU A 27 0.90 5.59 -0.90
N TRP A 28 1.32 6.59 -1.69
CA TRP A 28 1.90 7.82 -1.14
C TRP A 28 0.91 8.64 -0.32
N LEU A 29 -0.36 8.66 -0.74
CA LEU A 29 -1.42 9.33 -0.01
C LEU A 29 -1.64 8.68 1.36
N GLU A 30 -1.78 7.35 1.41
CA GLU A 30 -1.92 6.63 2.69
C GLU A 30 -0.71 6.82 3.59
N PHE A 31 0.50 6.78 3.04
CA PHE A 31 1.71 7.03 3.81
C PHE A 31 1.74 8.45 4.42
N GLY A 32 1.28 9.46 3.66
CA GLY A 32 1.12 10.82 4.15
C GLY A 32 0.10 10.93 5.30
N VAL A 33 -1.06 10.29 5.15
CA VAL A 33 -2.07 10.23 6.23
C VAL A 33 -1.50 9.52 7.46
N TYR A 34 -0.79 8.41 7.29
CA TYR A 34 -0.16 7.69 8.38
C TYR A 34 0.87 8.54 9.15
N ILE A 35 1.73 9.29 8.44
CA ILE A 35 2.71 10.19 9.08
C ILE A 35 2.00 11.26 9.91
N THR A 36 0.93 11.87 9.38
CA THR A 36 0.19 12.90 10.11
C THR A 36 -0.56 12.35 11.32
N MET A 37 -1.01 11.08 11.25
CA MET A 37 -1.67 10.38 12.36
C MET A 37 -0.72 9.70 13.34
N ALA A 38 0.58 9.60 13.02
CA ALA A 38 1.57 8.89 13.82
C ALA A 38 1.62 9.29 15.32
N PRO A 39 1.50 10.57 15.71
CA PRO A 39 1.49 10.96 17.13
C PRO A 39 0.30 10.36 17.90
N TYR A 40 -0.87 10.29 17.27
CA TYR A 40 -2.07 9.70 17.86
C TYR A 40 -1.93 8.18 18.00
N ILE A 41 -1.38 7.52 16.98
CA ILE A 41 -1.13 6.07 17.00
C ILE A 41 -0.15 5.73 18.13
N GLN A 42 0.92 6.52 18.30
CA GLN A 42 1.92 6.30 19.33
C GLN A 42 1.32 6.32 20.76
N LEU A 43 0.49 7.31 21.06
CA LEU A 43 -0.15 7.45 22.36
C LEU A 43 -1.21 6.36 22.61
N THR A 44 -1.99 6.05 21.58
CA THR A 44 -3.14 5.14 21.67
C THR A 44 -2.74 3.67 21.76
N PHE A 45 -1.72 3.25 21.00
CA PHE A 45 -1.32 1.84 20.91
C PHE A 45 -0.15 1.48 21.81
N PHE A 46 0.82 2.38 22.00
CA PHE A 46 2.06 2.05 22.70
C PHE A 46 2.16 2.64 24.12
N ARG A 47 1.14 3.36 24.62
CA ARG A 47 1.10 3.96 25.97
C ARG A 47 2.40 4.72 26.35
N GLY A 48 3.06 5.34 25.37
CA GLY A 48 4.34 6.05 25.57
C GLY A 48 5.57 5.15 25.74
N SER A 49 5.51 3.85 25.40
CA SER A 49 6.68 2.97 25.37
C SER A 49 7.50 3.20 24.10
N ASP A 50 8.70 3.77 24.27
CA ASP A 50 9.65 4.00 23.18
C ASP A 50 10.08 2.69 22.52
N VAL A 51 10.30 1.63 23.31
CA VAL A 51 10.74 0.31 22.82
C VAL A 51 9.70 -0.30 21.87
N ALA A 52 8.42 -0.22 22.22
CA ALA A 52 7.35 -0.75 21.38
C ALA A 52 7.18 0.06 20.09
N THR A 53 7.38 1.37 20.16
CA THR A 53 7.36 2.28 19.00
C THR A 53 8.49 1.93 18.02
N PHE A 54 9.73 1.78 18.50
CA PHE A 54 10.86 1.38 17.67
C PHE A 54 10.71 -0.02 17.07
N ALA A 55 10.16 -0.97 17.83
CA ALA A 55 9.86 -2.31 17.34
C ALA A 55 8.84 -2.28 16.19
N ALA A 56 7.78 -1.48 16.31
CA ALA A 56 6.79 -1.32 15.24
C ALA A 56 7.39 -0.72 13.96
N PHE A 57 8.27 0.28 14.10
CA PHE A 57 9.02 0.81 12.96
C PHE A 57 9.91 -0.25 12.32
N ALA A 58 10.68 -1.01 13.12
CA ALA A 58 11.55 -2.07 12.62
C ALA A 58 10.77 -3.16 11.86
N ILE A 59 9.62 -3.58 12.40
CA ILE A 59 8.72 -4.55 11.74
C ILE A 59 8.27 -4.02 10.37
N THR A 60 7.92 -2.73 10.28
CA THR A 60 7.49 -2.10 9.01
C THR A 60 8.59 -2.14 7.95
N PHE A 61 9.86 -1.94 8.34
CA PHE A 61 10.99 -2.07 7.41
C PHE A 61 11.20 -3.50 6.90
N VAL A 62 10.91 -4.51 7.71
CA VAL A 62 11.02 -5.93 7.32
C VAL A 62 9.83 -6.37 6.46
N ILE A 63 8.63 -5.86 6.73
CA ILE A 63 7.42 -6.21 5.98
C ILE A 63 7.50 -5.74 4.52
N ARG A 64 8.09 -4.57 4.24
CA ARG A 64 8.21 -4.04 2.87
C ARG A 64 8.91 -5.00 1.87
N PRO A 65 10.14 -5.50 2.12
CA PRO A 65 10.78 -6.46 1.24
C PRO A 65 10.04 -7.81 1.20
N LEU A 66 9.45 -8.23 2.32
CA LEU A 66 8.68 -9.47 2.37
C LEU A 66 7.42 -9.40 1.49
N GLY A 67 6.70 -8.28 1.53
CA GLY A 67 5.58 -8.01 0.66
C GLY A 67 5.99 -8.03 -0.82
N GLY A 68 7.11 -7.40 -1.15
CA GLY A 68 7.67 -7.40 -2.51
C GLY A 68 7.97 -8.81 -3.04
N LEU A 69 8.50 -9.70 -2.21
CA LEU A 69 8.77 -11.10 -2.60
C LEU A 69 7.48 -11.90 -2.82
N MET A 70 6.50 -11.75 -1.92
CA MET A 70 5.21 -12.44 -2.02
C MET A 70 4.42 -11.98 -3.25
N PHE A 71 4.29 -10.67 -3.45
CA PHE A 71 3.61 -10.13 -4.61
C PHE A 71 4.40 -10.36 -5.90
N GLY A 72 5.73 -10.35 -5.86
CA GLY A 72 6.59 -10.71 -7.00
C GLY A 72 6.32 -12.11 -7.52
N TYR A 73 6.23 -13.09 -6.62
CA TYR A 73 5.87 -14.46 -7.00
C TYR A 73 4.45 -14.58 -7.60
N VAL A 74 3.51 -13.81 -7.07
CA VAL A 74 2.12 -13.76 -7.60
C VAL A 74 2.08 -13.10 -8.98
N VAL A 75 2.84 -12.04 -9.21
CA VAL A 75 2.98 -11.36 -10.52
C VAL A 75 3.53 -12.32 -11.58
N ASP A 76 4.55 -13.10 -11.21
CA ASP A 76 5.22 -14.03 -12.13
C ASP A 76 4.33 -15.21 -12.56
N ARG A 77 3.39 -15.64 -11.70
CA ARG A 77 2.51 -16.80 -11.95
C ARG A 77 1.16 -16.43 -12.58
N CYS A 78 0.56 -15.31 -12.15
CA CYS A 78 -0.82 -14.95 -12.52
C CYS A 78 -0.91 -13.85 -13.59
N GLY A 79 0.21 -13.19 -13.91
CA GLY A 79 0.27 -12.09 -14.87
C GLY A 79 0.00 -10.71 -14.27
N ARG A 80 0.34 -9.67 -15.04
CA ARG A 80 0.44 -8.28 -14.55
C ARG A 80 -0.89 -7.67 -14.08
N ARG A 81 -2.00 -7.94 -14.78
CA ARG A 81 -3.33 -7.38 -14.45
C ARG A 81 -3.91 -7.88 -13.12
N PRO A 82 -4.03 -9.21 -12.86
CA PRO A 82 -4.60 -9.68 -11.61
C PRO A 82 -3.73 -9.33 -10.39
N ALA A 83 -2.41 -9.23 -10.56
CA ALA A 83 -1.54 -8.78 -9.48
C ALA A 83 -1.81 -7.32 -9.06
N LEU A 84 -2.06 -6.41 -10.02
CA LEU A 84 -2.41 -5.02 -9.73
C LEU A 84 -3.76 -4.90 -9.02
N ILE A 85 -4.73 -5.72 -9.41
CA ILE A 85 -6.04 -5.75 -8.76
C ILE A 85 -5.89 -6.32 -7.33
N ALA A 86 -5.10 -7.37 -7.17
CA ALA A 86 -4.84 -7.98 -5.87
C ALA A 86 -4.11 -7.03 -4.91
N SER A 87 -3.15 -6.23 -5.37
CA SER A 87 -2.49 -5.22 -4.53
C SER A 87 -3.47 -4.12 -4.09
N LEU A 88 -4.36 -3.69 -4.99
CA LEU A 88 -5.40 -2.71 -4.66
C LEU A 88 -6.35 -3.22 -3.56
N TYR A 89 -6.82 -4.46 -3.70
CA TYR A 89 -7.65 -5.08 -2.67
C TYR A 89 -6.89 -5.33 -1.37
N GLY A 90 -5.64 -5.78 -1.45
CA GLY A 90 -4.78 -5.99 -0.28
C GLY A 90 -4.59 -4.71 0.54
N MET A 91 -4.35 -3.58 -0.14
CA MET A 91 -4.29 -2.25 0.45
C MET A 91 -5.63 -1.86 1.10
N LEU A 92 -6.74 -2.01 0.38
CA LEU A 92 -8.09 -1.78 0.92
C LEU A 92 -8.36 -2.57 2.21
N PHE A 93 -8.03 -3.86 2.23
CA PHE A 93 -8.22 -4.69 3.43
C PHE A 93 -7.27 -4.29 4.57
N ALA A 94 -6.03 -3.91 4.26
CA ALA A 94 -5.09 -3.43 5.27
C ALA A 94 -5.60 -2.14 5.93
N THR A 95 -6.09 -1.18 5.15
CA THR A 95 -6.61 0.10 5.63
C THR A 95 -7.90 -0.09 6.44
N LEU A 96 -8.79 -0.99 6.01
CA LEU A 96 -9.96 -1.39 6.81
C LEU A 96 -9.55 -2.05 8.13
N GLY A 97 -8.53 -2.91 8.10
CA GLY A 97 -7.98 -3.56 9.28
C GLY A 97 -7.39 -2.57 10.28
N GLN A 98 -6.71 -1.52 9.80
CA GLN A 98 -6.22 -0.43 10.65
C GLN A 98 -7.36 0.33 11.33
N GLY A 99 -8.48 0.56 10.64
CA GLY A 99 -9.67 1.22 11.22
C GLY A 99 -10.40 0.36 12.26
N LEU A 100 -10.35 -0.96 12.12
CA LEU A 100 -10.94 -1.92 13.07
C LEU A 100 -9.98 -2.31 14.20
N ALA A 101 -8.73 -1.85 14.16
CA ALA A 101 -7.73 -2.20 15.16
C ALA A 101 -8.18 -1.68 16.54
N PRO A 102 -8.14 -2.53 17.59
CA PRO A 102 -8.58 -2.12 18.92
C PRO A 102 -7.66 -1.02 19.47
N SER A 103 -8.18 0.20 19.50
CA SER A 103 -7.55 1.35 20.14
C SER A 103 -7.94 1.41 21.61
N ILE A 104 -6.97 1.63 22.48
CA ILE A 104 -7.26 1.95 23.88
C ILE A 104 -7.90 3.34 23.91
N PRO A 105 -9.03 3.57 24.60
CA PRO A 105 -9.59 4.92 24.73
C PRO A 105 -8.54 5.82 25.40
N VAL A 106 -7.99 6.78 24.65
CA VAL A 106 -7.07 7.80 25.19
C VAL A 106 -7.84 8.91 25.91
N PHE A 107 -9.11 9.09 25.56
CA PHE A 107 -10.01 10.04 26.19
C PHE A 107 -11.06 9.28 27.00
N GLY A 108 -11.02 9.45 28.31
CA GLY A 108 -12.17 9.33 29.20
C GLY A 108 -12.78 10.70 29.44
#